data_AF-A0A329QU03-F1
#
_entry.id   AF-A0A329QU03-F1
#
_cell.length_a   1.000
_cell.length_b   1.000
_cell.length_c   1.000
_cell.angle_alpha   90.00
_cell.angle_beta   90.00
_cell.angle_gamma   90.00
#
_symmetry.space_group_name_H-M   'P 1'
#
loop_
_entity.id
_entity.type
_entity.pdbx_description
1 polymer ?
#
loop_
_entity_poly.entity_id
_entity_poly.type
_entity_poly.pdbx_seq_one_letter_code
_entity_poly.pdbx_strand_id
1 'polypeptide(L)' 'MKYKNADYVLPQELVQRIQQYIQGTYLYIPVQEEYKKPWGACSGSRAMLQKRNKAIAEAHHSGISVRLLAQ' A
#
# COMPACT_ATOMS: atom_id res chain seq x y z
N MET A 1 -6.07 0.03 -7.69
CA MET A 1 -5.55 1.08 -8.59
C MET A 1 -6.47 1.14 -9.80
N LYS A 2 -6.88 2.33 -10.27
CA LYS A 2 -7.65 2.42 -11.51
C LYS A 2 -6.70 2.20 -12.69
N TYR A 3 -7.12 1.38 -13.65
CA TYR A 3 -6.42 1.21 -14.91
C TYR A 3 -6.27 2.58 -15.61
N LYS A 4 -5.10 2.79 -16.22
CA LYS A 4 -4.85 3.92 -17.11
C LYS A 4 -4.31 3.37 -18.42
N ASN A 5 -4.87 3.81 -19.53
CA ASN A 5 -4.35 3.46 -20.85
C ASN A 5 -2.99 4.16 -21.05
N ALA A 6 -1.99 3.39 -21.52
CA ALA A 6 -0.63 3.86 -21.74
C ALA A 6 -0.58 5.03 -22.74
N ASP A 7 -1.42 5.01 -23.77
CA ASP A 7 -1.49 6.05 -24.81
C ASP A 7 -1.91 7.42 -24.26
N TYR A 8 -2.62 7.44 -23.13
CA TYR A 8 -3.04 8.68 -22.47
C TYR A 8 -2.04 9.20 -21.44
N VAL A 9 -1.04 8.41 -21.04
CA VAL A 9 -0.14 8.76 -19.93
C VAL A 9 1.34 8.75 -20.30
N LEU A 10 1.73 8.06 -21.37
CA LEU A 10 3.11 7.96 -21.84
C LEU A 10 3.28 8.66 -23.19
N PRO A 11 4.47 9.19 -23.50
CA PRO A 11 4.80 9.67 -24.84
C PRO A 11 4.70 8.54 -25.87
N GLN A 12 4.25 8.87 -27.09
CA GLN A 12 4.07 7.91 -28.18
C GLN A 12 5.33 7.08 -28.47
N GLU A 13 6.51 7.71 -28.50
CA GLU A 13 7.77 7.00 -28.74
C GLU A 13 8.02 5.92 -27.68
N LEU A 14 7.73 6.20 -26.40
CA LEU A 14 7.91 5.24 -25.33
C LEU A 14 6.93 4.07 -25.45
N VAL A 15 5.68 4.32 -25.85
CA VAL A 15 4.69 3.26 -26.12
C VAL A 15 5.20 2.35 -27.24
N GLN A 16 5.68 2.92 -28.34
CA GLN A 16 6.24 2.15 -29.46
C GLN A 16 7.43 1.29 -29.04
N ARG A 17 8.30 1.81 -28.16
CA ARG A 17 9.41 1.03 -27.60
C ARG A 17 8.93 -0.12 -26.73
N ILE A 18 7.98 0.10 -25.83
CA ILE A 18 7.41 -0.96 -24.98
C ILE A 18 6.78 -2.06 -25.84
N GLN A 19 6.08 -1.67 -26.91
CA GLN A 19 5.46 -2.61 -27.86
C GLN A 19 6.45 -3.54 -28.56
N GLN A 20 7.75 -3.19 -28.64
CA GLN A 20 8.78 -4.09 -29.14
C GLN A 20 9.05 -5.28 -28.21
N TYR A 21 8.71 -5.15 -26.92
CA TYR A 21 8.92 -6.19 -25.90
C TYR A 21 7.61 -6.89 -25.52
N ILE A 22 6.50 -6.15 -25.43
CA ILE A 22 5.22 -6.70 -24.95
C ILE A 22 4.04 -5.89 -25.50
N GLN A 23 2.94 -6.56 -25.88
CA GLN A 23 1.76 -5.91 -26.44
C GLN A 23 0.47 -6.57 -25.93
N GLY A 24 -0.59 -5.79 -25.76
CA GLY A 24 -1.92 -6.30 -25.39
C GLY A 24 -2.03 -6.84 -23.95
N THR A 25 -1.05 -6.56 -23.09
CA THR A 25 -1.00 -7.05 -21.70
C THR A 25 -0.97 -5.91 -20.68
N TYR A 26 -1.22 -6.25 -19.42
CA TYR A 26 -1.01 -5.35 -18.30
C TYR A 26 0.45 -5.38 -17.83
N LEU A 27 1.06 -4.21 -17.69
CA LEU A 27 2.39 -4.02 -17.15
C LEU A 27 2.31 -3.21 -15.85
N TYR A 28 2.91 -3.73 -14.78
CA TYR A 28 3.05 -3.01 -13.52
C TYR A 28 4.30 -2.13 -13.56
N ILE A 29 4.15 -0.83 -13.30
CA ILE A 29 5.25 0.10 -13.12
C ILE A 29 5.42 0.31 -11.61
N PRO A 30 6.52 -0.15 -11.00
CA PRO A 30 6.76 0.08 -9.59
C PRO A 30 6.90 1.57 -9.29
N VAL A 31 6.42 1.97 -8.12
CA VAL A 31 6.63 3.33 -7.60
C VAL A 31 8.12 3.46 -7.23
N GLN A 32 8.74 4.56 -7.65
CA GLN A 32 10.13 4.86 -7.28
C GLN A 32 10.24 5.01 -5.75
N GLU A 33 11.39 4.65 -5.20
CA GLU A 33 11.58 4.51 -3.74
C GLU A 33 11.27 5.81 -3.00
N GLU A 34 11.66 6.95 -3.56
CA GLU A 34 11.44 8.29 -3.01
C GLU A 34 9.95 8.67 -2.89
N TYR A 35 9.08 8.03 -3.69
CA TYR A 35 7.64 8.25 -3.66
C TYR A 35 6.89 7.12 -2.95
N LYS A 36 7.60 6.08 -2.46
CA LYS A 36 6.97 5.03 -1.68
C LYS A 36 6.49 5.59 -0.36
N LYS A 37 5.18 5.52 -0.17
CA LYS A 37 4.58 5.90 1.09
C LYS A 37 4.86 4.82 2.14
N PRO A 38 5.13 5.20 3.40
CA PRO A 38 5.28 4.25 4.48
C PRO A 38 4.02 3.39 4.63
N TRP A 39 4.22 2.15 5.08
CA TRP A 39 3.11 1.24 5.32
C TRP A 39 2.05 1.86 6.26
N GLY A 40 0.79 1.78 5.86
CA GLY A 40 -0.36 2.33 6.60
C GLY A 40 -0.55 3.85 6.52
N ALA A 41 0.26 4.59 5.74
CA ALA A 41 0.12 6.04 5.59
C ALA A 41 -1.07 6.48 4.71
N CYS A 42 -1.45 5.67 3.70
CA CYS A 42 -2.54 6.02 2.78
C CYS A 42 -3.95 5.71 3.32
N SER A 43 -4.08 4.67 4.14
CA SER A 43 -5.38 4.06 4.48
C SER A 43 -5.88 4.42 5.87
N GLY A 44 -5.12 5.22 6.65
CA GLY A 44 -5.39 5.46 8.06
C GLY A 44 -5.17 4.24 8.97
N SER A 45 -4.82 3.08 8.39
CA SER A 45 -4.60 1.83 9.14
C SER A 45 -3.51 1.98 10.20
N ARG A 46 -2.49 2.80 9.96
CA ARG A 46 -1.45 3.10 10.95
C ARG A 46 -2.03 3.73 12.22
N ALA A 47 -2.92 4.71 12.08
CA ALA A 47 -3.56 5.37 13.21
C ALA A 47 -4.51 4.43 13.96
N MET A 48 -5.28 3.61 13.23
CA MET A 48 -6.16 2.60 13.82
C MET A 48 -5.37 1.56 14.63
N LEU A 49 -4.27 1.05 14.08
CA LEU A 49 -3.39 0.11 14.77
C LEU A 49 -2.73 0.72 15.99
N GLN A 50 -2.28 1.98 15.92
CA GLN A 50 -1.73 2.68 17.08
C GLN A 50 -2.77 2.82 18.20
N LYS A 51 -4.00 3.24 17.87
CA LYS A 51 -5.08 3.36 18.86
C LYS A 51 -5.40 2.02 19.51
N ARG A 52 -5.53 0.95 18.71
CA ARG A 52 -5.77 -0.41 19.20
C ARG A 52 -4.65 -0.89 20.11
N ASN A 53 -3.39 -0.74 19.67
CA ASN A 53 -2.24 -1.21 20.44
C ASN A 53 -2.10 -0.47 21.77
N LYS A 54 -2.43 0.83 21.82
CA LYS A 54 -2.48 1.60 23.06
C LYS A 54 -3.54 1.04 24.02
N ALA A 55 -4.75 0.78 23.54
CA ALA A 55 -5.81 0.21 24.37
C ALA A 55 -5.45 -1.18 24.91
N ILE A 56 -4.84 -2.05 24.09
CA ILE A 56 -4.37 -3.37 24.52
C ILE A 56 -3.28 -3.23 25.60
N ALA A 57 -2.34 -2.30 25.41
CA ALA A 57 -1.28 -2.05 26.39
C ALA A 57 -1.86 -1.55 27.71
N GLU A 58 -2.79 -0.60 27.70
CA GLU A 58 -3.46 -0.09 28.90
C GLU A 58 -4.22 -1.19 29.64
N ALA A 59 -5.00 -2.01 28.91
CA ALA A 59 -5.74 -3.13 29.46
C ALA A 59 -4.83 -4.22 30.08
N HIS A 60 -3.68 -4.47 29.45
CA HIS A 60 -2.67 -5.37 30.01
C HIS A 60 -2.05 -4.80 31.30
N HIS A 61 -1.72 -3.50 31.32
CA HIS A 61 -1.21 -2.84 32.52
C HIS A 61 -2.23 -2.80 33.67
N SER A 62 -3.53 -2.79 33.36
CA SER A 62 -4.59 -2.92 34.36
C SER A 62 -4.82 -4.36 34.85
N GLY A 63 -3.98 -5.32 34.43
CA GLY A 63 -4.00 -6.71 34.92
C GLY A 63 -4.82 -7.69 34.08
N ILE A 64 -5.31 -7.29 32.90
CA ILE A 64 -6.01 -8.22 32.01
C ILE A 64 -4.99 -9.18 31.40
N SER A 65 -5.23 -10.49 31.56
CA SER A 65 -4.34 -11.51 31.02
C SER A 65 -4.23 -11.43 29.50
N VAL A 66 -3.05 -11.76 28.97
CA VAL A 66 -2.81 -11.87 27.52
C VAL A 66 -3.81 -12.80 26.84
N ARG A 67 -4.23 -13.88 27.53
CA ARG A 67 -5.23 -14.83 27.02
C ARG A 67 -6.59 -14.18 26.76
N LEU A 68 -7.00 -13.22 27.60
CA LEU A 68 -8.25 -12.47 27.41
C LEU A 68 -8.09 -11.38 26.35
N LEU A 69 -6.92 -10.74 26.25
CA LEU A 69 -6.65 -9.71 25.24
C LEU A 69 -6.50 -10.26 23.81
N ALA A 70 -6.23 -11.56 23.68
CA ALA A 70 -6.06 -12.25 22.40
C ALA A 70 -7.35 -12.89 21.85
N GLN A 71 -8.49 -12.71 22.53
CA GLN A 71 -9.83 -13.08 22.05
C GLN A 71 -10.43 -11.94 21.23
#